data_AF-A0A4S8ZNN7-F1
#
_entry.id   AF-A0A4S8ZNN7-F1
#
_cell.length_a   1.000
_cell.length_b   1.000
_cell.length_c   1.000
_cell.angle_alpha   90.00
_cell.angle_beta   90.00
_cell.angle_gamma   90.00
#
_symmetry.space_group_name_H-M   'P 1'
#
loop_
_entity.id
_entity.type
_entity.pdbx_description
1 polymer ?
#
loop_
_entity_poly.entity_id
_entity_poly.type
_entity_poly.pdbx_seq_one_letter_code
_entity_poly.pdbx_strand_id
1 'polypeptide(L)'
;MPFRANLNSASTSAFGSFDAPFLPMTHYGKTARSLSTEDWKCITCEDDTLFHLRSEMNHNNPSTDHVDKEKDQNGDLSASETIVPDEKLSSPVAPLNTEQAPNDVAPTPEPPAAPNGGYGWVCVACVAMINAHTWGLNSSYGVFLAYYLANNVFPGASRLEFAFVGSLSIACALLVSPVATIFTRKFGTKTTLFTGVALETASLIGASFASQIWHLFLSQGVCFGFGMGFLFVGSVGIVPQWFTTRRSLANGIATAGSGLGGLVYSLATGAMIPSIGLAWAFRVLGIVAFVVNAVCALLVKDRNKAIGSSQLAFDVQLFKRTEYLLLLGYGWFSMLAYVVLLFSLANFARSIGLTASQASTVSAILNLGQAIGRPPIGYFSDNIGRINMATLMTFVSGVFALVIWTNAKSYGVLIFYAIIGGTVAGTFWTTIAPVTAEVVGLRNVPSALSICWLVLVIPCTFSEPIGLEIVAYEGGYLGAQLFTGFMYVGAAACALLLRSWKIAEVDEIEGLQDVGNVDAVTIETKVAESVKEVARKTARKRLLGCIWRWKKV
;
A
#
# COMPACT_ATOMS: atom_id res chain seq x y z
N MET A 1 -17.20 63.12 19.99
CA MET A 1 -18.52 62.73 20.53
C MET A 1 -18.48 61.25 20.90
N PRO A 2 -18.64 60.87 22.17
CA PRO A 2 -18.74 59.48 22.59
C PRO A 2 -20.20 59.04 22.77
N PHE A 3 -20.45 57.73 22.78
CA PHE A 3 -21.61 57.18 23.48
C PHE A 3 -21.18 56.01 24.37
N ARG A 4 -21.32 56.22 25.69
CA ARG A 4 -21.29 55.15 26.70
C ARG A 4 -22.72 54.62 26.86
N ALA A 5 -22.86 53.33 27.10
CA ALA A 5 -23.94 52.80 27.92
C ALA A 5 -23.37 51.65 28.75
N ASN A 6 -23.33 51.85 30.06
CA ASN A 6 -22.90 50.88 31.06
C ASN A 6 -24.06 50.77 32.04
N LEU A 7 -24.57 49.57 32.32
CA LEU A 7 -25.51 49.36 33.42
C LEU A 7 -25.34 47.95 33.99
N ASN A 8 -25.01 47.91 35.26
CA ASN A 8 -24.80 46.73 36.09
C ASN A 8 -26.04 46.45 36.96
N SER A 9 -25.95 45.38 37.74
CA SER A 9 -26.84 44.93 38.84
C SER A 9 -28.06 44.08 38.44
N ALA A 10 -28.56 43.11 39.22
CA ALA A 10 -28.04 42.15 40.21
C ALA A 10 -29.21 41.71 41.11
N SER A 11 -29.47 40.41 41.21
CA SER A 11 -30.07 39.70 42.37
C SER A 11 -30.28 38.21 41.98
N THR A 12 -29.72 37.19 42.64
CA THR A 12 -29.97 36.58 43.98
C THR A 12 -31.34 35.94 44.24
N SER A 13 -31.42 34.62 44.04
CA SER A 13 -32.05 33.60 44.92
C SER A 13 -31.97 32.24 44.19
N ALA A 14 -31.24 31.21 44.66
CA ALA A 14 -31.51 30.32 45.80
C ALA A 14 -32.49 29.16 45.47
N PHE A 15 -32.28 28.00 46.11
CA PHE A 15 -32.79 26.62 45.85
C PHE A 15 -31.90 25.75 44.93
N GLY A 16 -31.45 24.56 45.35
CA GLY A 16 -31.53 23.95 46.68
C GLY A 16 -30.56 22.77 46.84
N SER A 17 -29.98 22.64 48.03
CA SER A 17 -29.12 21.53 48.42
C SER A 17 -29.93 20.27 48.75
N PHE A 18 -29.38 19.10 48.42
CA PHE A 18 -29.82 17.82 49.00
C PHE A 18 -28.58 17.06 49.49
N ASP A 19 -28.46 16.94 50.81
CA ASP A 19 -27.43 16.17 51.49
C ASP A 19 -27.96 14.78 51.90
N ALA A 20 -27.10 13.77 51.68
CA ALA A 20 -26.99 12.54 52.48
C ALA A 20 -28.18 11.52 52.48
N PRO A 21 -27.98 10.26 52.95
CA PRO A 21 -26.79 9.69 53.58
C PRO A 21 -26.27 8.34 53.02
N PHE A 22 -25.08 7.96 53.50
CA PHE A 22 -24.54 6.59 53.50
C PHE A 22 -25.43 5.58 54.26
N LEU A 23 -25.37 4.29 53.90
CA LEU A 23 -24.89 3.17 54.76
C LEU A 23 -25.02 1.78 54.03
N PRO A 24 -24.35 0.70 54.49
CA PRO A 24 -24.09 -0.53 53.70
C PRO A 24 -24.76 -1.83 54.23
N MET A 25 -24.72 -2.89 53.41
CA MET A 25 -24.61 -4.32 53.83
C MET A 25 -23.79 -5.06 52.74
N THR A 26 -22.79 -5.93 52.95
CA THR A 26 -22.53 -7.10 53.84
C THR A 26 -23.35 -8.37 53.58
N HIS A 27 -22.68 -9.32 52.92
CA HIS A 27 -22.73 -10.79 53.07
C HIS A 27 -24.04 -11.59 52.90
N TYR A 28 -24.09 -12.36 51.80
CA TYR A 28 -24.25 -13.83 51.76
C TYR A 28 -23.59 -14.33 50.44
N GLY A 29 -22.97 -15.50 50.31
CA GLY A 29 -22.69 -16.54 51.30
C GLY A 29 -22.64 -17.97 50.74
N LYS A 30 -21.57 -18.34 50.00
CA LYS A 30 -21.24 -19.70 49.51
C LYS A 30 -22.19 -20.23 48.40
N THR A 31 -21.73 -20.97 47.38
CA THR A 31 -20.91 -22.19 47.45
C THR A 31 -19.94 -22.32 46.26
N ALA A 32 -18.79 -22.94 46.48
CA ALA A 32 -17.76 -23.18 45.46
C ALA A 32 -17.47 -24.68 45.25
N ARG A 33 -17.08 -25.04 44.03
CA ARG A 33 -16.17 -26.14 43.68
C ARG A 33 -15.32 -25.63 42.50
N SER A 34 -14.07 -25.22 42.67
CA SER A 34 -12.86 -25.99 42.99
C SER A 34 -12.34 -26.82 41.82
N LEU A 35 -11.22 -26.37 41.22
CA LEU A 35 -10.04 -27.18 40.89
C LEU A 35 -8.84 -26.23 40.64
N SER A 36 -7.71 -26.55 41.25
CA SER A 36 -6.39 -25.87 41.19
C SER A 36 -5.70 -26.14 39.84
N THR A 37 -4.85 -25.31 39.22
CA THR A 37 -3.58 -24.64 39.61
C THR A 37 -2.44 -25.61 39.99
N GLU A 38 -1.34 -25.53 39.20
CA GLU A 38 -0.11 -26.37 39.11
C GLU A 38 -0.09 -27.09 37.74
N ASP A 39 0.89 -26.94 36.83
CA ASP A 39 2.16 -26.18 36.85
C ASP A 39 2.42 -25.45 35.51
N TRP A 40 3.03 -24.26 35.58
CA TRP A 40 3.63 -23.57 34.44
C TRP A 40 5.03 -23.08 34.80
N LYS A 41 6.08 -23.77 34.34
CA LYS A 41 7.45 -23.21 34.21
C LYS A 41 8.41 -24.14 33.45
N CYS A 42 9.19 -23.53 32.56
CA CYS A 42 10.56 -23.93 32.17
C CYS A 42 10.73 -25.24 31.34
N ILE A 43 11.75 -25.42 30.50
CA ILE A 43 12.81 -24.52 29.96
C ILE A 43 13.30 -25.05 28.59
N THR A 44 14.10 -24.26 27.88
CA THR A 44 14.78 -24.56 26.61
C THR A 44 15.72 -25.79 26.64
N CYS A 45 15.82 -26.54 25.53
CA CYS A 45 17.05 -26.77 24.73
C CYS A 45 16.84 -27.84 23.64
N GLU A 46 17.72 -27.82 22.62
CA GLU A 46 18.27 -28.93 21.79
C GLU A 46 17.30 -30.02 21.21
N ASP A 47 17.48 -30.61 20.04
CA ASP A 47 18.70 -30.98 19.32
C ASP A 47 18.75 -30.54 17.86
N ASP A 48 19.98 -30.35 17.36
CA ASP A 48 20.33 -30.34 15.95
C ASP A 48 21.07 -31.66 15.62
N THR A 49 21.04 -32.10 14.36
CA THR A 49 21.80 -33.25 13.80
C THR A 49 21.56 -34.68 14.34
N LEU A 50 21.01 -35.55 13.47
CA LEU A 50 21.54 -36.88 13.05
C LEU A 50 20.43 -37.86 12.62
N PHE A 51 20.27 -38.12 11.32
CA PHE A 51 20.76 -39.36 10.68
C PHE A 51 20.42 -39.42 9.18
N HIS A 52 21.46 -39.64 8.38
CA HIS A 52 21.35 -40.07 6.99
C HIS A 52 21.09 -41.60 6.94
N LEU A 53 20.48 -42.08 5.84
CA LEU A 53 20.54 -43.47 5.33
C LEU A 53 19.80 -44.61 6.08
N ARG A 54 18.67 -45.03 5.51
CA ARG A 54 18.28 -46.44 5.24
C ARG A 54 17.13 -46.41 4.21
N SER A 55 17.29 -46.79 2.94
CA SER A 55 17.62 -48.12 2.39
C SER A 55 16.62 -49.21 2.79
N GLU A 56 15.84 -49.64 1.80
CA GLU A 56 15.20 -50.97 1.64
C GLU A 56 14.33 -51.52 2.78
N MET A 57 13.02 -51.62 2.50
CA MET A 57 12.26 -52.89 2.45
C MET A 57 10.76 -52.61 2.29
N ASN A 58 10.16 -53.03 1.16
CA ASN A 58 9.03 -53.95 1.22
C ASN A 58 8.74 -54.61 -0.13
N HIS A 59 8.26 -55.84 -0.05
CA HIS A 59 8.22 -56.84 -1.12
C HIS A 59 6.77 -57.17 -1.53
N ASN A 60 6.62 -57.75 -2.74
CA ASN A 60 5.43 -58.47 -3.25
C ASN A 60 4.24 -57.56 -3.69
N ASN A 61 3.44 -57.89 -4.71
CA ASN A 61 3.22 -59.18 -5.42
C ASN A 61 2.82 -58.94 -6.93
N PRO A 62 2.41 -59.92 -7.78
CA PRO A 62 3.31 -60.41 -8.84
C PRO A 62 2.73 -60.58 -10.28
N SER A 63 3.64 -60.92 -11.22
CA SER A 63 3.51 -61.88 -12.36
C SER A 63 2.72 -61.54 -13.64
N THR A 64 3.14 -62.25 -14.72
CA THR A 64 2.73 -62.30 -16.16
C THR A 64 3.41 -61.28 -17.08
N ASP A 65 4.06 -61.64 -18.22
CA ASP A 65 4.42 -62.96 -18.79
C ASP A 65 5.69 -62.85 -19.68
N HIS A 66 6.25 -63.99 -20.14
CA HIS A 66 7.36 -64.10 -21.10
C HIS A 66 7.00 -63.52 -22.50
N VAL A 67 7.94 -63.22 -23.42
CA VAL A 67 8.52 -64.18 -24.41
C VAL A 67 9.58 -63.48 -25.32
N ASP A 68 10.67 -64.20 -25.66
CA ASP A 68 11.68 -64.06 -26.76
C ASP A 68 12.47 -62.73 -26.98
N LYS A 69 13.81 -62.71 -27.19
CA LYS A 69 14.72 -63.31 -28.22
C LYS A 69 14.49 -62.74 -29.64
N GLU A 70 15.49 -62.46 -30.50
CA GLU A 70 16.93 -62.82 -30.53
C GLU A 70 17.81 -61.75 -31.26
N LYS A 71 19.08 -62.09 -31.59
CA LYS A 71 20.14 -61.23 -32.16
C LYS A 71 20.03 -61.01 -33.69
N ASP A 72 20.81 -60.06 -34.25
CA ASP A 72 21.94 -60.41 -35.15
C ASP A 72 22.93 -59.27 -35.47
N GLN A 73 24.09 -59.62 -36.05
CA GLN A 73 25.29 -58.78 -36.31
C GLN A 73 25.72 -58.80 -37.80
N ASN A 74 26.81 -58.06 -38.11
CA ASN A 74 27.62 -58.00 -39.37
C ASN A 74 27.16 -56.95 -40.40
N GLY A 75 28.03 -56.35 -41.25
CA GLY A 75 29.50 -56.41 -41.34
C GLY A 75 30.04 -56.04 -42.75
N ASP A 76 31.16 -55.32 -42.80
CA ASP A 76 32.19 -55.22 -43.89
C ASP A 76 32.02 -54.43 -45.23
N LEU A 77 32.83 -53.36 -45.35
CA LEU A 77 33.92 -53.05 -46.33
C LEU A 77 33.74 -53.09 -47.88
N SER A 78 34.18 -52.01 -48.57
CA SER A 78 35.25 -51.99 -49.62
C SER A 78 35.59 -50.56 -50.11
N ALA A 79 36.68 -50.38 -50.90
CA ALA A 79 37.24 -49.07 -51.31
C ALA A 79 37.95 -49.08 -52.70
N SER A 80 38.11 -47.89 -53.33
CA SER A 80 39.09 -47.47 -54.39
C SER A 80 38.91 -45.95 -54.65
N GLU A 81 39.92 -45.06 -54.59
CA GLU A 81 41.04 -44.77 -55.54
C GLU A 81 40.65 -43.99 -56.83
N THR A 82 41.40 -43.03 -57.42
CA THR A 82 42.57 -42.16 -57.06
C THR A 82 42.77 -41.07 -58.16
N ILE A 83 43.72 -40.11 -58.00
CA ILE A 83 44.40 -39.21 -59.01
C ILE A 83 44.22 -37.67 -58.85
N VAL A 84 45.34 -36.94 -59.02
CA VAL A 84 45.74 -35.54 -58.63
C VAL A 84 46.94 -35.13 -59.55
N PRO A 85 47.38 -33.85 -59.80
CA PRO A 85 47.06 -32.51 -59.23
C PRO A 85 46.76 -31.37 -60.28
N ASP A 86 46.66 -30.09 -59.85
CA ASP A 86 47.53 -28.98 -60.34
C ASP A 86 47.62 -27.81 -59.31
N GLU A 87 48.59 -26.89 -59.44
CA GLU A 87 49.18 -26.10 -58.32
C GLU A 87 49.00 -24.54 -58.38
N LYS A 88 49.14 -23.86 -57.20
CA LYS A 88 49.32 -22.39 -56.92
C LYS A 88 48.02 -21.56 -56.78
N LEU A 89 47.89 -20.55 -55.89
CA LEU A 89 48.86 -19.82 -55.05
C LEU A 89 48.24 -19.23 -53.73
N SER A 90 48.95 -19.37 -52.60
CA SER A 90 48.94 -18.55 -51.35
C SER A 90 47.63 -18.03 -50.69
N SER A 91 47.27 -18.60 -49.54
CA SER A 91 47.43 -17.96 -48.20
C SER A 91 46.86 -18.85 -47.08
N PRO A 92 47.46 -18.91 -45.87
CA PRO A 92 46.93 -19.73 -44.78
C PRO A 92 45.89 -18.96 -43.97
N VAL A 93 44.62 -19.38 -44.09
CA VAL A 93 43.56 -19.00 -43.14
C VAL A 93 43.81 -19.77 -41.84
N ALA A 94 44.01 -19.04 -40.74
CA ALA A 94 44.14 -19.66 -39.43
C ALA A 94 42.84 -20.42 -39.07
N PRO A 95 42.91 -21.61 -38.45
CA PRO A 95 41.71 -22.32 -38.03
C PRO A 95 40.93 -21.44 -37.05
N LEU A 96 39.63 -21.29 -37.30
CA LEU A 96 38.70 -20.68 -36.36
C LEU A 96 38.78 -21.46 -35.05
N ASN A 97 39.30 -20.82 -34.00
CA ASN A 97 39.11 -21.30 -32.64
C ASN A 97 37.61 -21.44 -32.42
N THR A 98 37.13 -22.67 -32.25
CA THR A 98 35.81 -22.94 -31.72
C THR A 98 35.81 -22.45 -30.28
N GLU A 99 35.37 -21.21 -30.07
CA GLU A 99 35.30 -20.59 -28.74
C GLU A 99 34.37 -21.45 -27.88
N GLN A 100 34.96 -22.19 -26.94
CA GLN A 100 34.21 -23.02 -26.02
C GLN A 100 33.22 -22.14 -25.27
N ALA A 101 31.93 -22.46 -25.39
CA ALA A 101 30.89 -21.78 -24.66
C ALA A 101 31.26 -21.74 -23.16
N PRO A 102 31.18 -20.58 -22.49
CA PRO A 102 31.61 -20.46 -21.10
C PRO A 102 30.78 -21.40 -20.22
N ASN A 103 31.49 -22.28 -19.52
CA ASN A 103 30.91 -23.37 -18.71
C ASN A 103 29.82 -22.86 -17.75
N ASP A 104 28.70 -23.59 -17.74
CA ASP A 104 27.74 -23.76 -16.65
C ASP A 104 27.78 -22.72 -15.52
N VAL A 105 27.16 -21.57 -15.75
CA VAL A 105 26.56 -20.81 -14.65
C VAL A 105 25.41 -21.66 -14.11
N ALA A 106 25.65 -22.38 -13.01
CA ALA A 106 24.63 -23.17 -12.34
C ALA A 106 23.34 -22.34 -12.17
N PRO A 107 22.17 -22.85 -12.57
CA PRO A 107 20.94 -22.07 -12.59
C PRO A 107 20.64 -21.56 -11.18
N THR A 108 20.65 -20.24 -11.02
CA THR A 108 20.27 -19.57 -9.76
C THR A 108 18.96 -20.18 -9.28
N PRO A 109 18.85 -20.68 -8.03
CA PRO A 109 17.66 -21.40 -7.58
C PRO A 109 16.40 -20.58 -7.86
N GLU A 110 15.45 -21.14 -8.61
CA GLU A 110 14.22 -20.44 -8.96
C GLU A 110 13.50 -20.00 -7.66
N PRO A 111 13.09 -18.72 -7.54
CA PRO A 111 12.39 -18.26 -6.35
C PRO A 111 11.09 -19.06 -6.20
N PRO A 112 10.85 -19.73 -5.05
CA PRO A 112 9.77 -20.68 -4.92
C PRO A 112 8.42 -19.99 -5.19
N ALA A 113 7.59 -20.65 -6.00
CA ALA A 113 6.34 -20.13 -6.51
C ALA A 113 5.46 -19.52 -5.40
N ALA A 114 4.73 -18.46 -5.76
CA ALA A 114 3.82 -17.78 -4.84
C ALA A 114 2.69 -18.75 -4.39
N PRO A 115 2.43 -18.92 -3.08
CA PRO A 115 1.46 -19.92 -2.60
C PRO A 115 0.01 -19.64 -3.03
N ASN A 116 -0.31 -18.41 -3.43
CA ASN A 116 -1.66 -17.97 -3.84
C ASN A 116 -2.76 -18.22 -2.78
N GLY A 117 -2.39 -18.36 -1.51
CA GLY A 117 -3.29 -18.65 -0.41
C GLY A 117 -2.57 -19.03 0.88
N GLY A 118 -3.22 -19.87 1.69
CA GLY A 118 -2.71 -20.30 2.98
C GLY A 118 -2.37 -19.12 3.90
N TYR A 119 -1.15 -19.12 4.45
CA TYR A 119 -0.66 -18.06 5.34
C TYR A 119 -0.61 -16.66 4.70
N GLY A 120 -0.68 -16.56 3.37
CA GLY A 120 -0.83 -15.29 2.67
C GLY A 120 -2.07 -14.51 3.11
N TRP A 121 -3.17 -15.19 3.46
CA TRP A 121 -4.38 -14.54 3.99
C TRP A 121 -4.22 -14.02 5.42
N VAL A 122 -3.42 -14.69 6.24
CA VAL A 122 -3.03 -14.17 7.57
C VAL A 122 -2.20 -12.89 7.39
N CYS A 123 -1.29 -12.85 6.42
CA CYS A 123 -0.54 -11.65 6.09
C CYS A 123 -1.46 -10.53 5.56
N VAL A 124 -2.43 -10.82 4.69
CA VAL A 124 -3.44 -9.84 4.24
C VAL A 124 -4.22 -9.26 5.42
N ALA A 125 -4.67 -10.08 6.37
CA ALA A 125 -5.35 -9.61 7.57
C ALA A 125 -4.45 -8.73 8.45
N CYS A 126 -3.18 -9.12 8.66
CA CYS A 126 -2.22 -8.32 9.41
C CYS A 126 -1.96 -6.96 8.75
N VAL A 127 -1.79 -6.91 7.43
CA VAL A 127 -1.57 -5.65 6.69
C VAL A 127 -2.85 -4.80 6.65
N ALA A 128 -4.04 -5.41 6.60
CA ALA A 128 -5.31 -4.70 6.76
C ALA A 128 -5.42 -4.02 8.13
N MET A 129 -5.10 -4.73 9.21
CA MET A 129 -5.13 -4.17 10.56
C MET A 129 -4.07 -3.08 10.75
N ILE A 130 -2.84 -3.27 10.25
CA ILE A 130 -1.80 -2.23 10.25
C ILE A 130 -2.29 -0.97 9.50
N ASN A 131 -2.88 -1.11 8.31
CA ASN A 131 -3.44 0.03 7.57
C ASN A 131 -4.60 0.71 8.31
N ALA A 132 -5.42 -0.05 9.05
CA ALA A 132 -6.49 0.50 9.88
C ALA A 132 -5.96 1.34 11.05
N HIS A 133 -4.91 0.85 11.73
CA HIS A 133 -4.37 1.48 12.94
C HIS A 133 -3.36 2.60 12.63
N THR A 134 -2.82 2.66 11.41
CA THR A 134 -1.97 3.75 10.90
C THR A 134 -2.79 4.80 10.14
N TRP A 135 -3.07 4.58 8.85
CA TRP A 135 -3.79 5.49 7.96
C TRP A 135 -5.25 5.74 8.38
N GLY A 136 -5.92 4.74 8.96
CA GLY A 136 -7.26 4.91 9.51
C GLY A 136 -7.26 5.81 10.75
N LEU A 137 -6.33 5.61 11.67
CA LEU A 137 -6.15 6.49 12.83
C LEU A 137 -5.78 7.92 12.38
N ASN A 138 -4.87 8.05 11.42
CA ASN A 138 -4.53 9.34 10.79
C ASN A 138 -5.76 10.07 10.24
N SER A 139 -6.66 9.35 9.58
CA SER A 139 -7.92 9.91 9.03
C SER A 139 -8.85 10.50 10.10
N SER A 140 -8.75 10.04 11.35
CA SER A 140 -9.50 10.62 12.49
C SER A 140 -8.99 11.99 12.94
N TYR A 141 -7.84 12.47 12.43
CA TYR A 141 -7.29 13.79 12.76
C TYR A 141 -8.28 14.93 12.52
N GLY A 142 -9.17 14.82 11.54
CA GLY A 142 -10.24 15.81 11.30
C GLY A 142 -11.19 16.01 12.50
N VAL A 143 -11.38 14.98 13.33
CA VAL A 143 -12.19 15.08 14.57
C VAL A 143 -11.42 15.81 15.67
N PHE A 144 -10.13 15.52 15.82
CA PHE A 144 -9.25 16.23 16.75
C PHE A 144 -9.13 17.72 16.36
N LEU A 145 -8.91 18.02 15.08
CA LEU A 145 -8.89 19.38 14.52
C LEU A 145 -10.17 20.14 14.86
N ALA A 146 -11.35 19.55 14.63
CA ALA A 146 -12.63 20.17 14.95
C ALA A 146 -12.76 20.47 16.46
N TYR A 147 -12.31 19.55 17.31
CA TYR A 147 -12.32 19.74 18.77
C TYR A 147 -11.35 20.85 19.23
N TYR A 148 -10.12 20.89 18.70
CA TYR A 148 -9.12 21.91 19.00
C TYR A 148 -9.64 23.31 18.70
N LEU A 149 -10.25 23.49 17.52
CA LEU A 149 -10.82 24.76 17.06
C LEU A 149 -12.07 25.16 17.84
N ALA A 150 -12.93 24.21 18.20
CA ALA A 150 -14.17 24.50 18.94
C ALA A 150 -13.93 24.90 20.40
N ASN A 151 -12.87 24.38 21.04
CA ASN A 151 -12.59 24.57 22.46
C ASN A 151 -11.37 25.47 22.74
N ASN A 152 -10.74 26.03 21.70
CA ASN A 152 -9.52 26.85 21.81
C ASN A 152 -8.42 26.18 22.67
N VAL A 153 -8.20 24.89 22.46
CA VAL A 153 -7.36 24.03 23.33
C VAL A 153 -5.90 24.52 23.39
N PHE A 154 -5.41 25.15 22.33
CA PHE A 154 -4.09 25.76 22.25
C PHE A 154 -4.26 27.25 21.89
N PRO A 155 -4.34 28.14 22.89
CA PRO A 155 -4.56 29.56 22.66
C PRO A 155 -3.49 30.18 21.75
N GLY A 156 -3.93 30.89 20.72
CA GLY A 156 -3.06 31.55 19.75
C GLY A 156 -2.69 30.70 18.53
N ALA A 157 -2.97 29.39 18.52
CA ALA A 157 -2.74 28.54 17.35
C ALA A 157 -3.76 28.82 16.24
N SER A 158 -3.26 29.04 15.03
CA SER A 158 -4.07 29.27 13.82
C SER A 158 -4.67 27.97 13.27
N ARG A 159 -5.76 28.10 12.50
CA ARG A 159 -6.36 26.97 11.75
C ARG A 159 -5.35 26.31 10.80
N LEU A 160 -4.44 27.11 10.25
CA LEU A 160 -3.39 26.68 9.32
C LEU A 160 -2.36 25.81 10.04
N GLU A 161 -1.89 26.19 11.23
CA GLU A 161 -0.96 25.36 12.02
C GLU A 161 -1.53 23.97 12.33
N PHE A 162 -2.80 23.89 12.74
CA PHE A 162 -3.44 22.59 12.96
C PHE A 162 -3.57 21.78 11.66
N ALA A 163 -3.94 22.40 10.53
CA ALA A 163 -3.96 21.70 9.24
C ALA A 163 -2.57 21.15 8.86
N PHE A 164 -1.51 21.93 9.10
CA PHE A 164 -0.12 21.51 8.85
C PHE A 164 0.32 20.32 9.69
N VAL A 165 -0.11 20.18 10.96
CA VAL A 165 0.20 18.99 11.78
C VAL A 165 -0.31 17.71 11.11
N GLY A 166 -1.54 17.72 10.59
CA GLY A 166 -2.12 16.60 9.86
C GLY A 166 -1.34 16.25 8.59
N SER A 167 -1.11 17.23 7.71
CA SER A 167 -0.36 17.02 6.46
C SER A 167 1.10 16.61 6.67
N LEU A 168 1.76 17.16 7.70
CA LEU A 168 3.14 16.82 8.07
C LEU A 168 3.28 15.33 8.40
N SER A 169 2.28 14.72 9.05
CA SER A 169 2.32 13.29 9.38
C SER A 169 2.37 12.39 8.14
N ILE A 170 1.61 12.73 7.09
CA ILE A 170 1.61 12.02 5.80
C ILE A 170 2.93 12.26 5.07
N ALA A 171 3.42 13.51 5.05
CA ALA A 171 4.71 13.85 4.45
C ALA A 171 5.86 13.08 5.12
N CYS A 172 5.91 13.03 6.45
CA CYS A 172 6.90 12.27 7.21
C CYS A 172 6.80 10.76 6.97
N ALA A 173 5.60 10.19 6.85
CA ALA A 173 5.40 8.77 6.56
C ALA A 173 5.92 8.35 5.18
N LEU A 174 5.81 9.23 4.19
CA LEU A 174 6.37 9.01 2.85
C LEU A 174 7.88 9.30 2.80
N LEU A 175 8.35 10.35 3.48
CA LEU A 175 9.74 10.77 3.51
C LEU A 175 10.67 9.75 4.19
N VAL A 176 10.19 9.05 5.21
CA VAL A 176 10.99 8.03 5.93
C VAL A 176 11.19 6.74 5.13
N SER A 177 10.53 6.57 3.98
CA SER A 177 10.54 5.33 3.20
C SER A 177 11.91 4.78 2.79
N PRO A 178 12.95 5.58 2.45
CA PRO A 178 14.26 5.02 2.13
C PRO A 178 14.97 4.50 3.37
N VAL A 179 14.77 5.19 4.51
CA VAL A 179 15.31 4.79 5.82
C VAL A 179 14.67 3.49 6.26
N ALA A 180 13.33 3.38 6.22
CA ALA A 180 12.60 2.16 6.54
C ALA A 180 12.95 0.99 5.60
N THR A 181 13.21 1.26 4.31
CA THR A 181 13.67 0.25 3.33
C THR A 181 15.08 -0.26 3.67
N ILE A 182 16.04 0.62 3.98
CA ILE A 182 17.38 0.23 4.45
C ILE A 182 17.30 -0.54 5.77
N PHE A 183 16.42 -0.12 6.68
CA PHE A 183 16.22 -0.75 7.98
C PHE A 183 15.67 -2.18 7.81
N THR A 184 14.69 -2.36 6.91
CA THR A 184 14.18 -3.69 6.51
C THR A 184 15.28 -4.57 5.94
N ARG A 185 16.16 -4.01 5.08
CA ARG A 185 17.28 -4.76 4.50
C ARG A 185 18.32 -5.21 5.53
N LYS A 186 18.64 -4.35 6.51
CA LYS A 186 19.68 -4.62 7.51
C LYS A 186 19.19 -5.46 8.69
N PHE A 187 17.96 -5.22 9.15
CA PHE A 187 17.45 -5.76 10.42
C PHE A 187 16.18 -6.61 10.26
N GLY A 188 15.68 -6.78 9.03
CA GLY A 188 14.50 -7.57 8.71
C GLY A 188 13.17 -6.82 8.90
N THR A 189 12.11 -7.38 8.31
CA THR A 189 10.76 -6.81 8.33
C THR A 189 10.22 -6.65 9.75
N LYS A 190 10.34 -7.66 10.62
CA LYS A 190 9.77 -7.57 11.99
C LYS A 190 10.35 -6.42 12.80
N THR A 191 11.67 -6.22 12.76
CA THR A 191 12.35 -5.12 13.47
C THR A 191 11.86 -3.76 12.98
N THR A 192 11.72 -3.60 11.66
CA THR A 192 11.16 -2.38 11.03
C THR A 192 9.75 -2.10 11.53
N LEU A 193 8.88 -3.11 11.57
CA LEU A 193 7.51 -2.95 12.05
C LEU A 193 7.49 -2.59 13.55
N PHE A 194 8.27 -3.27 14.39
CA PHE A 194 8.35 -2.94 15.82
C PHE A 194 8.88 -1.54 16.10
N THR A 195 9.86 -1.04 15.34
CA THR A 195 10.28 0.37 15.40
C THR A 195 9.12 1.31 15.07
N GLY A 196 8.32 0.97 14.05
CA GLY A 196 7.12 1.73 13.70
C GLY A 196 6.05 1.71 14.81
N VAL A 197 5.76 0.54 15.40
CA VAL A 197 4.85 0.40 16.56
C VAL A 197 5.30 1.27 17.72
N ALA A 198 6.60 1.23 18.06
CA ALA A 198 7.13 1.98 19.20
C ALA A 198 7.00 3.51 18.98
N LEU A 199 7.33 4.00 17.78
CA LEU A 199 7.20 5.41 17.42
C LEU A 199 5.74 5.88 17.38
N GLU A 200 4.85 5.11 16.73
CA GLU A 200 3.42 5.40 16.65
C GLU A 200 2.80 5.46 18.06
N THR A 201 3.10 4.47 18.91
CA THR A 201 2.62 4.44 20.30
C THR A 201 3.15 5.62 21.09
N ALA A 202 4.46 5.88 21.06
CA ALA A 202 5.09 6.99 21.77
C ALA A 202 4.52 8.35 21.31
N SER A 203 4.20 8.49 20.03
CA SER A 203 3.59 9.71 19.49
C SER A 203 2.19 9.99 20.05
N LEU A 204 1.33 8.96 20.12
CA LEU A 204 -0.04 9.10 20.62
C LEU A 204 -0.06 9.32 22.14
N ILE A 205 0.77 8.57 22.89
CA ILE A 205 0.93 8.79 24.33
C ILE A 205 1.52 10.19 24.59
N GLY A 206 2.51 10.63 23.81
CA GLY A 206 3.12 11.96 23.89
C GLY A 206 2.12 13.09 23.61
N ALA A 207 1.25 12.92 22.60
CA ALA A 207 0.17 13.87 22.29
C ALA A 207 -0.80 14.06 23.47
N SER A 208 -0.98 13.04 24.34
CA SER A 208 -1.83 13.17 25.54
C SER A 208 -1.29 14.15 26.60
N PHE A 209 -0.04 14.61 26.47
CA PHE A 209 0.59 15.61 27.34
C PHE A 209 0.81 16.96 26.64
N ALA A 210 0.28 17.15 25.43
CA ALA A 210 0.47 18.38 24.66
C ALA A 210 -0.26 19.57 25.30
N SER A 211 0.49 20.52 25.85
CA SER A 211 0.01 21.84 26.30
C SER A 211 0.28 23.00 25.33
N GLN A 212 1.01 22.76 24.23
CA GLN A 212 1.45 23.77 23.27
C GLN A 212 1.36 23.20 21.85
N ILE A 213 1.09 24.04 20.85
CA ILE A 213 0.90 23.60 19.46
C ILE A 213 2.13 22.87 18.89
N TRP A 214 3.34 23.30 19.25
CA TRP A 214 4.58 22.66 18.80
C TRP A 214 4.77 21.22 19.34
N HIS A 215 4.13 20.88 20.47
CA HIS A 215 4.08 19.49 20.94
C HIS A 215 3.31 18.60 19.95
N LEU A 216 2.25 19.11 19.31
CA LEU A 216 1.50 18.36 18.29
C LEU A 216 2.28 18.21 16.98
N PHE A 217 3.04 19.24 16.57
CA PHE A 217 3.97 19.11 15.44
C PHE A 217 4.99 17.99 15.65
N LEU A 218 5.60 17.90 16.85
CA LEU A 218 6.59 16.86 17.16
C LEU A 218 5.96 15.47 17.34
N SER A 219 4.83 15.38 18.04
CA SER A 219 4.14 14.11 18.31
C SER A 219 3.30 13.64 17.10
N GLN A 220 2.18 14.30 16.82
CA GLN A 220 1.24 13.90 15.76
C GLN A 220 1.75 14.14 14.34
N GLY A 221 2.63 15.13 14.14
CA GLY A 221 3.31 15.35 12.87
C GLY A 221 4.47 14.37 12.67
N VAL A 222 5.63 14.70 13.23
CA VAL A 222 6.89 13.99 12.93
C VAL A 222 6.92 12.56 13.48
N CYS A 223 6.66 12.36 14.78
CA CYS A 223 6.84 11.06 15.43
C CYS A 223 5.80 10.04 14.95
N PHE A 224 4.52 10.42 14.91
CA PHE A 224 3.45 9.58 14.36
C PHE A 224 3.68 9.30 12.88
N GLY A 225 4.05 10.32 12.09
CA GLY A 225 4.38 10.17 10.67
C GLY A 225 5.50 9.15 10.44
N PHE A 226 6.60 9.23 11.19
CA PHE A 226 7.65 8.21 11.10
C PHE A 226 7.18 6.83 11.55
N GLY A 227 6.42 6.70 12.64
CA GLY A 227 5.85 5.42 13.07
C GLY A 227 4.97 4.76 12.00
N MET A 228 4.02 5.53 11.45
CA MET A 228 3.18 5.17 10.31
C MET A 228 4.00 4.78 9.08
N GLY A 229 5.05 5.52 8.75
CA GLY A 229 5.92 5.24 7.60
C GLY A 229 6.72 3.95 7.76
N PHE A 230 7.29 3.68 8.93
CA PHE A 230 7.98 2.41 9.23
C PHE A 230 7.02 1.20 9.12
N LEU A 231 5.81 1.32 9.69
CA LEU A 231 4.77 0.30 9.60
C LEU A 231 4.29 0.07 8.15
N PHE A 232 4.00 1.14 7.41
CA PHE A 232 3.52 1.06 6.03
C PHE A 232 4.58 0.49 5.09
N VAL A 233 5.80 1.03 5.11
CA VAL A 233 6.89 0.62 4.18
C VAL A 233 7.36 -0.81 4.49
N GLY A 234 7.41 -1.19 5.76
CA GLY A 234 7.73 -2.57 6.16
C GLY A 234 6.67 -3.61 5.75
N SER A 235 5.41 -3.20 5.54
CA SER A 235 4.28 -4.10 5.30
C SER A 235 3.72 -4.11 3.86
N VAL A 236 3.76 -2.98 3.15
CA VAL A 236 3.15 -2.82 1.80
C VAL A 236 3.73 -3.80 0.77
N GLY A 237 5.02 -4.12 0.89
CA GLY A 237 5.68 -5.07 0.00
C GLY A 237 5.32 -6.54 0.23
N ILE A 238 4.69 -6.89 1.37
CA ILE A 238 4.51 -8.29 1.77
C ILE A 238 3.39 -8.97 0.96
N VAL A 239 2.22 -8.36 0.84
CA VAL A 239 1.05 -9.00 0.19
C VAL A 239 1.33 -9.41 -1.27
N PRO A 240 1.98 -8.60 -2.13
CA PRO A 240 2.35 -9.01 -3.48
C PRO A 240 3.25 -10.26 -3.58
N GLN A 241 3.99 -10.61 -2.52
CA GLN A 241 4.90 -11.76 -2.48
C GLN A 241 4.17 -13.10 -2.29
N TRP A 242 2.94 -13.08 -1.77
CA TRP A 242 2.16 -14.28 -1.48
C TRP A 242 1.22 -14.69 -2.61
N PHE A 243 0.94 -13.79 -3.56
CA PHE A 243 -0.09 -13.96 -4.59
C PHE A 243 0.39 -13.52 -5.99
N THR A 244 0.07 -14.32 -7.01
CA THR A 244 0.21 -13.96 -8.43
C THR A 244 -1.16 -13.76 -9.09
N THR A 245 -2.10 -14.71 -8.92
CA THR A 245 -3.41 -14.69 -9.60
C THR A 245 -4.49 -13.91 -8.85
N ARG A 246 -4.33 -13.74 -7.52
CA ARG A 246 -5.25 -12.97 -6.64
C ARG A 246 -4.56 -11.76 -6.01
N ARG A 247 -3.51 -11.24 -6.67
CA ARG A 247 -2.59 -10.24 -6.10
C ARG A 247 -3.29 -8.92 -5.81
N SER A 248 -4.12 -8.46 -6.73
CA SER A 248 -4.85 -7.21 -6.57
C SER A 248 -6.03 -7.36 -5.61
N LEU A 249 -6.75 -8.50 -5.61
CA LEU A 249 -7.76 -8.79 -4.58
C LEU A 249 -7.13 -8.73 -3.17
N ALA A 250 -6.02 -9.43 -2.97
CA ALA A 250 -5.32 -9.48 -1.69
C ALA A 250 -4.86 -8.08 -1.26
N ASN A 251 -4.29 -7.28 -2.18
CA ASN A 251 -3.89 -5.90 -1.89
C ASN A 251 -5.10 -4.97 -1.65
N GLY A 252 -6.23 -5.18 -2.33
CA GLY A 252 -7.46 -4.43 -2.13
C GLY A 252 -8.09 -4.67 -0.75
N ILE A 253 -8.07 -5.92 -0.26
CA ILE A 253 -8.47 -6.23 1.11
C ILE A 253 -7.48 -5.63 2.13
N ALA A 254 -6.17 -5.80 1.89
CA ALA A 254 -5.13 -5.24 2.76
C ALA A 254 -5.19 -3.70 2.85
N THR A 255 -5.59 -3.01 1.78
CA THR A 255 -5.72 -1.54 1.76
C THR A 255 -7.10 -1.05 2.18
N ALA A 256 -8.17 -1.86 2.08
CA ALA A 256 -9.50 -1.53 2.62
C ALA A 256 -9.47 -1.21 4.13
N GLY A 257 -8.53 -1.81 4.86
CA GLY A 257 -8.31 -1.56 6.28
C GLY A 257 -8.20 -0.08 6.64
N SER A 258 -7.54 0.77 5.83
CA SER A 258 -7.42 2.20 6.15
C SER A 258 -8.77 2.93 6.16
N GLY A 259 -9.67 2.58 5.24
CA GLY A 259 -11.02 3.18 5.18
C GLY A 259 -11.90 2.72 6.35
N LEU A 260 -11.84 1.42 6.70
CA LEU A 260 -12.57 0.88 7.84
C LEU A 260 -12.05 1.45 9.16
N GLY A 261 -10.73 1.53 9.33
CA GLY A 261 -10.10 2.20 10.46
C GLY A 261 -10.48 3.69 10.53
N GLY A 262 -10.48 4.39 9.40
CA GLY A 262 -10.87 5.80 9.32
C GLY A 262 -12.30 6.05 9.81
N LEU A 263 -13.25 5.19 9.42
CA LEU A 263 -14.61 5.21 9.94
C LEU A 263 -14.66 4.95 11.46
N VAL A 264 -14.07 3.83 11.90
CA VAL A 264 -14.12 3.39 13.30
C VAL A 264 -13.46 4.44 14.22
N TYR A 265 -12.27 4.92 13.89
CA TYR A 265 -11.55 5.90 14.71
C TYR A 265 -12.17 7.28 14.69
N SER A 266 -12.79 7.72 13.58
CA SER A 266 -13.50 9.01 13.57
C SER A 266 -14.70 8.98 14.52
N LEU A 267 -15.51 7.92 14.47
CA LEU A 267 -16.68 7.76 15.34
C LEU A 267 -16.27 7.53 16.81
N ALA A 268 -15.30 6.64 17.05
CA ALA A 268 -14.80 6.37 18.39
C ALA A 268 -14.17 7.62 19.03
N THR A 269 -13.35 8.38 18.31
CA THR A 269 -12.76 9.63 18.81
C THR A 269 -13.84 10.67 19.11
N GLY A 270 -14.84 10.81 18.23
CA GLY A 270 -15.97 11.71 18.44
C GLY A 270 -16.79 11.39 19.70
N ALA A 271 -16.84 10.12 20.11
CA ALA A 271 -17.49 9.68 21.36
C ALA A 271 -16.55 9.72 22.59
N MET A 272 -15.25 9.43 22.41
CA MET A 272 -14.26 9.42 23.49
C MET A 272 -13.95 10.82 24.02
N ILE A 273 -13.73 11.80 23.15
CA ILE A 273 -13.32 13.14 23.62
C ILE A 273 -14.37 13.77 24.56
N PRO A 274 -15.69 13.72 24.30
CA PRO A 274 -16.69 14.24 25.23
C PRO A 274 -16.88 13.41 26.51
N SER A 275 -16.58 12.11 26.50
CA SER A 275 -16.88 11.19 27.61
C SER A 275 -15.72 10.98 28.58
N ILE A 276 -14.48 10.87 28.07
CA ILE A 276 -13.26 10.62 28.87
C ILE A 276 -12.20 11.71 28.72
N GLY A 277 -12.43 12.70 27.85
CA GLY A 277 -11.52 13.82 27.61
C GLY A 277 -10.41 13.53 26.60
N LEU A 278 -9.83 14.60 26.06
CA LEU A 278 -8.81 14.56 25.00
C LEU A 278 -7.58 13.70 25.34
N ALA A 279 -7.01 13.88 26.53
CA ALA A 279 -5.79 13.17 26.93
C ALA A 279 -6.01 11.66 27.05
N TRP A 280 -7.16 11.22 27.59
CA TRP A 280 -7.48 9.80 27.66
C TRP A 280 -7.84 9.20 26.30
N ALA A 281 -8.52 9.95 25.42
CA ALA A 281 -8.75 9.52 24.04
C ALA A 281 -7.41 9.16 23.35
N PHE A 282 -6.39 10.02 23.46
CA PHE A 282 -5.06 9.72 22.93
C PHE A 282 -4.39 8.49 23.55
N ARG A 283 -4.53 8.29 24.86
CA ARG A 283 -3.97 7.12 25.56
C ARG A 283 -4.64 5.83 25.11
N VAL A 284 -5.96 5.81 24.99
CA VAL A 284 -6.72 4.66 24.50
C VAL A 284 -6.32 4.33 23.06
N LEU A 285 -6.24 5.32 22.17
CA LEU A 285 -5.77 5.12 20.79
C LEU A 285 -4.35 4.54 20.74
N GLY A 286 -3.41 5.09 21.51
CA GLY A 286 -2.03 4.60 21.58
C GLY A 286 -1.93 3.16 22.08
N ILE A 287 -2.68 2.79 23.12
CA ILE A 287 -2.71 1.43 23.67
C ILE A 287 -3.31 0.43 22.66
N VAL A 288 -4.41 0.79 21.99
CA VAL A 288 -5.04 -0.07 20.98
C VAL A 288 -4.12 -0.26 19.75
N ALA A 289 -3.53 0.83 19.25
CA ALA A 289 -2.54 0.78 18.17
C ALA A 289 -1.34 -0.10 18.54
N PHE A 290 -0.78 0.07 19.75
CA PHE A 290 0.32 -0.76 20.26
C PHE A 290 -0.02 -2.25 20.22
N VAL A 291 -1.11 -2.66 20.87
CA VAL A 291 -1.47 -4.07 21.01
C VAL A 291 -1.72 -4.71 19.64
N VAL A 292 -2.52 -4.06 18.79
CA VAL A 292 -2.88 -4.63 17.49
C VAL A 292 -1.71 -4.65 16.52
N ASN A 293 -0.95 -3.56 16.40
CA ASN A 293 0.17 -3.51 15.46
C ASN A 293 1.35 -4.37 15.94
N ALA A 294 1.58 -4.54 17.25
CA ALA A 294 2.55 -5.50 17.77
C ALA A 294 2.16 -6.96 17.44
N VAL A 295 0.89 -7.34 17.62
CA VAL A 295 0.40 -8.68 17.24
C VAL A 295 0.52 -8.90 15.73
N CYS A 296 0.17 -7.90 14.91
CA CYS A 296 0.34 -7.99 13.46
C CYS A 296 1.81 -8.11 13.04
N ALA A 297 2.73 -7.38 13.69
CA ALA A 297 4.18 -7.47 13.45
C ALA A 297 4.77 -8.84 13.87
N LEU A 298 4.22 -9.48 14.91
CA LEU A 298 4.59 -10.85 15.29
C LEU A 298 4.12 -11.89 14.27
N LEU A 299 2.88 -11.77 13.81
CA LEU A 299 2.23 -12.74 12.93
C LEU A 299 2.68 -12.63 11.47
N VAL A 300 2.96 -11.43 10.96
CA VAL A 300 3.28 -11.26 9.54
C VAL A 300 4.59 -11.97 9.16
N LYS A 301 4.60 -12.55 7.96
CA LYS A 301 5.76 -13.24 7.37
C LYS A 301 6.04 -12.69 5.97
N ASP A 302 7.22 -12.11 5.79
CA ASP A 302 7.74 -11.77 4.47
C ASP A 302 8.34 -12.99 3.76
N ARG A 303 8.55 -12.85 2.45
CA ARG A 303 9.28 -13.80 1.60
C ARG A 303 10.50 -13.12 0.95
N ASN A 304 11.04 -12.05 1.56
CA ASN A 304 12.09 -11.22 0.94
C ASN A 304 13.33 -12.04 0.56
N LYS A 305 13.76 -12.96 1.45
CA LYS A 305 14.88 -13.89 1.19
C LYS A 305 14.59 -14.86 0.04
N ALA A 306 13.38 -15.43 0.02
CA ALA A 306 12.98 -16.41 -1.01
C ALA A 306 12.83 -15.80 -2.41
N ILE A 307 12.54 -14.50 -2.51
CA ILE A 307 12.36 -13.77 -3.78
C ILE A 307 13.66 -13.05 -4.21
N GLY A 308 14.70 -13.02 -3.36
CA GLY A 308 15.94 -12.27 -3.65
C GLY A 308 15.71 -10.76 -3.74
N SER A 309 14.79 -10.24 -2.92
CA SER A 309 14.25 -8.88 -3.02
C SER A 309 15.33 -7.79 -3.02
N SER A 310 15.29 -6.92 -4.04
CA SER A 310 16.00 -5.65 -4.05
C SER A 310 15.33 -4.72 -3.03
N GLN A 311 16.07 -4.39 -1.96
CA GLN A 311 15.68 -3.41 -0.94
C GLN A 311 16.68 -2.25 -0.95
N LEU A 312 16.83 -1.64 -2.13
CA LEU A 312 17.64 -0.45 -2.34
C LEU A 312 16.76 0.77 -2.07
N ALA A 313 17.17 1.62 -1.13
CA ALA A 313 16.50 2.90 -0.84
C ALA A 313 16.37 3.79 -2.09
N PHE A 314 17.42 3.79 -2.92
CA PHE A 314 17.54 4.57 -4.14
C PHE A 314 18.16 3.70 -5.23
N ASP A 315 17.34 3.15 -6.13
CA ASP A 315 17.79 2.59 -7.40
C ASP A 315 17.61 3.64 -8.51
N VAL A 316 18.66 4.42 -8.75
CA VAL A 316 18.64 5.52 -9.71
C VAL A 316 18.46 5.04 -11.15
N GLN A 317 18.72 3.75 -11.45
CA GLN A 317 18.49 3.20 -12.80
C GLN A 317 16.99 3.15 -13.15
N LEU A 318 16.10 3.07 -12.15
CA LEU A 318 14.66 3.11 -12.37
C LEU A 318 14.19 4.43 -13.01
N PHE A 319 14.83 5.57 -12.72
CA PHE A 319 14.49 6.85 -13.37
C PHE A 319 14.81 6.90 -14.87
N LYS A 320 15.64 5.98 -15.39
CA LYS A 320 15.90 5.85 -16.84
C LYS A 320 14.79 5.08 -17.57
N ARG A 321 13.94 4.36 -16.83
CA ARG A 321 12.86 3.52 -17.35
C ARG A 321 11.60 4.37 -17.60
N THR A 322 11.17 4.47 -18.84
CA THR A 322 10.05 5.35 -19.25
C THR A 322 8.73 4.89 -18.64
N GLU A 323 8.53 3.58 -18.53
CA GLU A 323 7.42 2.94 -17.86
C GLU A 323 7.34 3.28 -16.37
N TYR A 324 8.49 3.43 -15.71
CA TYR A 324 8.54 3.80 -14.31
C TYR A 324 8.25 5.30 -14.12
N LEU A 325 8.72 6.16 -15.04
CA LEU A 325 8.34 7.58 -15.05
C LEU A 325 6.82 7.77 -15.27
N LEU A 326 6.18 6.96 -16.12
CA LEU A 326 4.72 6.98 -16.31
C LEU A 326 3.96 6.50 -15.06
N LEU A 327 4.49 5.50 -14.36
CA LEU A 327 3.97 5.03 -13.06
C LEU A 327 4.10 6.11 -11.97
N LEU A 328 5.21 6.85 -11.94
CA LEU A 328 5.39 7.99 -11.05
C LEU A 328 4.42 9.14 -11.39
N GLY A 329 4.20 9.42 -12.69
CA GLY A 329 3.21 10.40 -13.14
C GLY A 329 1.78 10.03 -12.72
N TYR A 330 1.40 8.76 -12.88
CA TYR A 330 0.13 8.24 -12.38
C TYR A 330 -0.06 8.51 -10.87
N GLY A 331 0.96 8.22 -10.06
CA GLY A 331 0.93 8.50 -8.63
C GLY A 331 0.87 9.99 -8.30
N TRP A 332 1.69 10.81 -8.96
CA TRP A 332 1.81 12.24 -8.69
C TRP A 332 0.45 12.95 -8.87
N PHE A 333 -0.16 12.78 -10.04
CA PHE A 333 -1.47 13.36 -10.33
C PHE A 333 -2.59 12.74 -9.48
N SER A 334 -2.52 11.44 -9.17
CA SER A 334 -3.48 10.80 -8.25
C SER A 334 -3.43 11.42 -6.86
N MET A 335 -2.23 11.70 -6.32
CA MET A 335 -2.07 12.30 -4.99
C MET A 335 -2.49 13.76 -4.95
N LEU A 336 -2.22 14.54 -6.00
CA LEU A 336 -2.72 15.92 -6.11
C LEU A 336 -4.25 15.99 -6.02
N ALA A 337 -4.96 15.05 -6.64
CA ALA A 337 -6.42 14.97 -6.56
C ALA A 337 -6.92 14.38 -5.22
N TYR A 338 -6.33 13.26 -4.79
CA TYR A 338 -6.77 12.49 -3.63
C TYR A 338 -6.66 13.27 -2.33
N VAL A 339 -5.58 14.06 -2.15
CA VAL A 339 -5.36 14.82 -0.91
C VAL A 339 -6.32 16.03 -0.81
N VAL A 340 -6.54 16.80 -1.88
CA VAL A 340 -7.61 17.82 -1.91
C VAL A 340 -8.96 17.17 -1.59
N LEU A 341 -9.31 16.06 -2.26
CA LEU A 341 -10.59 15.39 -2.02
C LEU A 341 -10.78 14.94 -0.56
N LEU A 342 -9.74 14.41 0.09
CA LEU A 342 -9.84 13.96 1.48
C LEU A 342 -10.11 15.13 2.46
N PHE A 343 -9.38 16.23 2.32
CA PHE A 343 -9.38 17.31 3.31
C PHE A 343 -10.38 18.43 2.98
N SER A 344 -10.43 18.88 1.73
CA SER A 344 -11.35 19.94 1.30
C SER A 344 -12.83 19.52 1.31
N LEU A 345 -13.19 18.23 1.28
CA LEU A 345 -14.61 17.80 1.24
C LEU A 345 -15.40 18.21 2.50
N ALA A 346 -14.78 18.12 3.68
CA ALA A 346 -15.39 18.59 4.93
C ALA A 346 -15.50 20.12 4.98
N ASN A 347 -14.48 20.82 4.48
CA ASN A 347 -14.46 22.28 4.42
C ASN A 347 -15.52 22.80 3.43
N PHE A 348 -15.68 22.13 2.28
CA PHE A 348 -16.75 22.38 1.32
C PHE A 348 -18.14 22.17 1.93
N ALA A 349 -18.36 21.07 2.67
CA ALA A 349 -19.61 20.81 3.38
C ALA A 349 -20.01 21.98 4.29
N ARG A 350 -19.05 22.57 4.99
CA ARG A 350 -19.26 23.77 5.82
C ARG A 350 -19.55 25.02 4.98
N SER A 351 -18.90 25.21 3.83
CA SER A 351 -19.15 26.36 2.95
C SER A 351 -20.56 26.38 2.34
N ILE A 352 -21.18 25.22 2.12
CA ILE A 352 -22.58 25.11 1.67
C ILE A 352 -23.59 25.13 2.83
N GLY A 353 -23.16 25.51 4.04
CA GLY A 353 -24.03 25.72 5.20
C GLY A 353 -24.33 24.50 6.06
N LEU A 354 -23.74 23.32 5.80
CA LEU A 354 -23.95 22.13 6.64
C LEU A 354 -23.28 22.27 8.00
N THR A 355 -23.81 21.59 9.02
CA THR A 355 -23.26 21.56 10.38
C THR A 355 -21.90 20.86 10.45
N ALA A 356 -21.14 21.08 11.53
CA ALA A 356 -19.87 20.38 11.78
C ALA A 356 -20.05 18.86 11.89
N SER A 357 -21.16 18.40 12.50
CA SER A 357 -21.53 16.99 12.56
C SER A 357 -21.79 16.40 11.17
N GLN A 358 -22.56 17.09 10.31
CA GLN A 358 -22.81 16.66 8.93
C GLN A 358 -21.51 16.59 8.10
N ALA A 359 -20.62 17.58 8.24
CA ALA A 359 -19.32 17.56 7.57
C ALA A 359 -18.45 16.37 8.01
N SER A 360 -18.42 16.06 9.31
CA SER A 360 -17.72 14.87 9.84
C SER A 360 -18.33 13.57 9.31
N THR A 361 -19.66 13.47 9.26
CA THR A 361 -20.38 12.31 8.70
C THR A 361 -20.08 12.09 7.21
N VAL A 362 -19.96 13.17 6.42
CA VAL A 362 -19.51 13.08 5.01
C VAL A 362 -18.11 12.48 4.90
N SER A 363 -17.14 12.93 5.69
CA SER A 363 -15.79 12.35 5.70
C SER A 363 -15.76 10.90 6.21
N ALA A 364 -16.58 10.55 7.20
CA ALA A 364 -16.70 9.17 7.68
C ALA A 364 -17.27 8.24 6.58
N ILE A 365 -18.27 8.71 5.83
CA ILE A 365 -18.87 7.98 4.71
C ILE A 365 -17.93 7.89 3.51
N LEU A 366 -17.10 8.91 3.26
CA LEU A 366 -16.04 8.84 2.24
C LEU A 366 -15.04 7.69 2.56
N ASN A 367 -14.67 7.56 3.83
CA ASN A 367 -13.80 6.47 4.30
C ASN A 367 -14.49 5.09 4.24
N LEU A 368 -15.78 5.01 4.55
CA LEU A 368 -16.59 3.80 4.33
C LEU A 368 -16.65 3.41 2.84
N GLY A 369 -16.86 4.38 1.95
CA GLY A 369 -16.82 4.18 0.50
C GLY A 369 -15.48 3.57 0.07
N GLN A 370 -14.36 4.11 0.57
CA GLN A 370 -13.04 3.52 0.32
C GLN A 370 -12.91 2.09 0.84
N ALA A 371 -13.38 1.80 2.06
CA ALA A 371 -13.34 0.45 2.62
C ALA A 371 -14.09 -0.57 1.74
N ILE A 372 -15.25 -0.17 1.21
CA ILE A 372 -16.10 -1.02 0.36
C ILE A 372 -15.56 -1.13 -1.08
N GLY A 373 -14.98 -0.06 -1.64
CA GLY A 373 -14.56 -0.01 -3.04
C GLY A 373 -13.24 -0.72 -3.35
N ARG A 374 -12.27 -0.71 -2.42
CA ARG A 374 -10.93 -1.28 -2.67
C ARG A 374 -10.93 -2.79 -2.97
N PRO A 375 -11.68 -3.67 -2.26
CA PRO A 375 -11.68 -5.10 -2.55
C PRO A 375 -12.31 -5.47 -3.92
N PRO A 376 -13.48 -4.92 -4.34
CA PRO A 376 -14.00 -5.13 -5.69
C PRO A 376 -13.08 -4.63 -6.81
N ILE A 377 -12.49 -3.44 -6.66
CA ILE A 377 -11.51 -2.93 -7.64
C ILE A 377 -10.32 -3.89 -7.75
N GLY A 378 -9.81 -4.38 -6.62
CA GLY A 378 -8.81 -5.43 -6.55
C GLY A 378 -9.23 -6.69 -7.31
N TYR A 379 -10.39 -7.26 -6.97
CA TYR A 379 -10.94 -8.47 -7.59
C TYR A 379 -11.06 -8.38 -9.12
N PHE A 380 -11.71 -7.33 -9.62
CA PHE A 380 -11.93 -7.18 -11.06
C PHE A 380 -10.63 -6.89 -11.82
N SER A 381 -9.63 -6.28 -11.17
CA SER A 381 -8.34 -5.98 -11.82
C SER A 381 -7.44 -7.19 -12.08
N ASP A 382 -7.49 -8.25 -11.26
CA ASP A 382 -6.78 -9.50 -11.57
C ASP A 382 -7.38 -10.20 -12.82
N ASN A 383 -8.66 -9.93 -13.15
CA ASN A 383 -9.34 -10.47 -14.33
C ASN A 383 -9.24 -9.59 -15.57
N ILE A 384 -9.57 -8.30 -15.46
CA ILE A 384 -9.64 -7.33 -16.57
C ILE A 384 -8.26 -6.81 -16.99
N GLY A 385 -7.26 -6.91 -16.11
CA GLY A 385 -5.94 -6.29 -16.26
C GLY A 385 -5.75 -5.18 -15.22
N ARG A 386 -4.54 -5.13 -14.65
CA ARG A 386 -4.26 -4.27 -13.49
C ARG A 386 -4.16 -2.81 -13.87
N ILE A 387 -3.46 -2.55 -14.97
CA ILE A 387 -3.32 -1.18 -15.51
C ILE A 387 -4.65 -0.74 -16.14
N ASN A 388 -5.40 -1.67 -16.73
CA ASN A 388 -6.75 -1.43 -17.28
C ASN A 388 -7.70 -0.89 -16.19
N MET A 389 -7.81 -1.58 -15.05
CA MET A 389 -8.68 -1.14 -13.95
C MET A 389 -8.17 0.11 -13.22
N ALA A 390 -6.84 0.26 -13.06
CA ALA A 390 -6.26 1.49 -12.52
C ALA A 390 -6.65 2.71 -13.37
N THR A 391 -6.50 2.62 -14.70
CA THR A 391 -6.89 3.67 -15.64
C THR A 391 -8.38 3.99 -15.54
N LEU A 392 -9.24 2.98 -15.61
CA LEU A 392 -10.70 3.15 -15.65
C LEU A 392 -11.25 3.75 -14.35
N MET A 393 -10.89 3.19 -13.19
CA MET A 393 -11.42 3.67 -11.91
C MET A 393 -10.87 5.04 -11.53
N THR A 394 -9.60 5.34 -11.85
CA THR A 394 -9.05 6.70 -11.67
C THR A 394 -9.74 7.72 -12.61
N PHE A 395 -10.05 7.36 -13.86
CA PHE A 395 -10.84 8.23 -14.74
C PHE A 395 -12.25 8.49 -14.19
N VAL A 396 -12.95 7.44 -13.74
CA VAL A 396 -14.28 7.56 -13.11
C VAL A 396 -14.23 8.43 -11.86
N SER A 397 -13.18 8.36 -11.05
CA SER A 397 -12.97 9.27 -9.90
C SER A 397 -12.89 10.74 -10.32
N GLY A 398 -12.19 11.03 -11.43
CA GLY A 398 -12.16 12.37 -12.03
C GLY A 398 -13.53 12.83 -12.52
N VAL A 399 -14.25 11.97 -13.24
CA VAL A 399 -15.62 12.28 -13.72
C VAL A 399 -16.58 12.52 -12.56
N PHE A 400 -16.55 11.72 -11.49
CA PHE A 400 -17.39 11.94 -10.31
C PHE A 400 -17.07 13.27 -9.61
N ALA A 401 -15.81 13.67 -9.52
CA ALA A 401 -15.45 15.00 -9.02
C ALA A 401 -15.98 16.13 -9.93
N LEU A 402 -15.77 16.04 -11.24
CA LEU A 402 -16.19 17.07 -12.21
C LEU A 402 -17.71 17.20 -12.36
N VAL A 403 -18.46 16.11 -12.24
CA VAL A 403 -19.91 16.08 -12.49
C VAL A 403 -20.73 16.16 -11.20
N ILE A 404 -20.32 15.45 -10.15
CA ILE A 404 -21.17 15.26 -8.95
C ILE A 404 -20.76 16.20 -7.84
N TRP A 405 -19.45 16.36 -7.56
CA TRP A 405 -19.00 17.23 -6.48
C TRP A 405 -19.24 18.72 -6.78
N THR A 406 -18.94 19.17 -8.01
CA THR A 406 -19.23 20.53 -8.50
C THR A 406 -20.70 20.93 -8.31
N ASN A 407 -21.62 19.98 -8.54
CA ASN A 407 -23.07 20.15 -8.41
C ASN A 407 -23.63 19.79 -7.03
N ALA A 408 -22.80 19.40 -6.05
CA ALA A 408 -23.25 19.01 -4.73
C ALA A 408 -23.66 20.22 -3.87
N LYS A 409 -24.89 20.72 -4.04
CA LYS A 409 -25.44 21.85 -3.27
C LYS A 409 -26.28 21.45 -2.05
N SER A 410 -26.39 20.16 -1.74
CA SER A 410 -27.19 19.66 -0.61
C SER A 410 -26.53 18.48 0.10
N TYR A 411 -26.94 18.23 1.35
CA TYR A 411 -26.42 17.12 2.16
C TYR A 411 -26.58 15.77 1.46
N GLY A 412 -27.74 15.49 0.88
CA GLY A 412 -28.02 14.21 0.22
C GLY A 412 -27.10 13.92 -0.97
N VAL A 413 -26.85 14.93 -1.82
CA VAL A 413 -25.92 14.78 -2.96
C VAL A 413 -24.48 14.60 -2.48
N LEU A 414 -24.09 15.29 -1.40
CA LEU A 414 -22.74 15.17 -0.84
C LEU A 414 -22.50 13.82 -0.16
N ILE A 415 -23.52 13.24 0.47
CA ILE A 415 -23.50 11.87 1.02
C ILE A 415 -23.43 10.84 -0.12
N PHE A 416 -24.23 11.00 -1.17
CA PHE A 416 -24.15 10.16 -2.37
C PHE A 416 -22.76 10.18 -2.99
N TYR A 417 -22.19 11.37 -3.18
CA TYR A 417 -20.82 11.55 -3.66
C TYR A 417 -19.77 10.93 -2.72
N ALA A 418 -19.92 11.05 -1.40
CA ALA A 418 -19.01 10.43 -0.45
C ALA A 418 -19.01 8.90 -0.59
N ILE A 419 -20.16 8.27 -0.81
CA ILE A 419 -20.25 6.82 -1.06
C ILE A 419 -19.52 6.46 -2.37
N ILE A 420 -19.98 6.98 -3.52
CA ILE A 420 -19.50 6.52 -4.83
C ILE A 420 -18.12 7.10 -5.21
N GLY A 421 -17.83 8.32 -4.79
CA GLY A 421 -16.50 8.94 -4.93
C GLY A 421 -15.50 8.25 -4.01
N GLY A 422 -15.92 7.89 -2.79
CA GLY A 422 -15.11 7.11 -1.86
C GLY A 422 -14.68 5.77 -2.44
N THR A 423 -15.57 5.03 -3.12
CA THR A 423 -15.21 3.71 -3.69
C THR A 423 -14.10 3.79 -4.73
N VAL A 424 -14.00 4.87 -5.51
CA VAL A 424 -13.02 5.02 -6.60
C VAL A 424 -11.82 5.91 -6.27
N ALA A 425 -11.93 6.87 -5.34
CA ALA A 425 -10.84 7.77 -4.96
C ALA A 425 -9.59 7.01 -4.45
N GLY A 426 -9.82 5.91 -3.71
CA GLY A 426 -8.76 5.03 -3.20
C GLY A 426 -8.10 4.10 -4.24
N THR A 427 -8.40 4.23 -5.53
CA THR A 427 -7.88 3.33 -6.58
C THR A 427 -6.36 3.24 -6.56
N PHE A 428 -5.65 4.37 -6.46
CA PHE A 428 -4.18 4.40 -6.47
C PHE A 428 -3.58 3.46 -5.42
N TRP A 429 -4.03 3.55 -4.16
CA TRP A 429 -3.53 2.70 -3.07
C TRP A 429 -3.82 1.21 -3.30
N THR A 430 -4.94 0.90 -3.94
CA THR A 430 -5.37 -0.45 -4.31
C THR A 430 -4.47 -1.08 -5.37
N THR A 431 -4.07 -0.29 -6.37
CA THR A 431 -3.43 -0.78 -7.60
C THR A 431 -1.91 -0.57 -7.63
N ILE A 432 -1.36 0.40 -6.90
CA ILE A 432 0.06 0.78 -7.02
C ILE A 432 1.02 -0.37 -6.74
N ALA A 433 0.85 -1.13 -5.66
CA ALA A 433 1.73 -2.27 -5.35
C ALA A 433 1.66 -3.40 -6.41
N PRO A 434 0.49 -3.92 -6.81
CA PRO A 434 0.42 -4.98 -7.82
C PRO A 434 0.75 -4.50 -9.25
N VAL A 435 0.48 -3.23 -9.61
CA VAL A 435 0.93 -2.64 -10.89
C VAL A 435 2.45 -2.43 -10.88
N THR A 436 3.05 -1.98 -9.78
CA THR A 436 4.51 -1.86 -9.65
C THR A 436 5.17 -3.22 -9.89
N ALA A 437 4.63 -4.31 -9.33
CA ALA A 437 5.12 -5.67 -9.56
C ALA A 437 5.04 -6.12 -11.04
N GLU A 438 4.13 -5.56 -11.83
CA GLU A 438 3.92 -5.87 -13.25
C GLU A 438 4.79 -5.01 -14.19
N VAL A 439 5.21 -3.83 -13.73
CA VAL A 439 6.05 -2.87 -14.47
C VAL A 439 7.54 -3.09 -14.18
N VAL A 440 7.95 -3.20 -12.92
CA VAL A 440 9.38 -3.31 -12.54
C VAL A 440 9.84 -4.71 -12.17
N GLY A 441 8.90 -5.65 -12.00
CA GLY A 441 9.15 -7.01 -11.54
C GLY A 441 9.14 -7.15 -10.02
N LEU A 442 8.70 -8.29 -9.48
CA LEU A 442 8.55 -8.56 -8.04
C LEU A 442 9.83 -8.27 -7.26
N ARG A 443 11.00 -8.61 -7.82
CA ARG A 443 12.30 -8.39 -7.17
C ARG A 443 12.56 -6.92 -6.86
N ASN A 444 12.10 -6.01 -7.71
CA ASN A 444 12.37 -4.57 -7.60
C ASN A 444 11.25 -3.78 -6.90
N VAL A 445 10.15 -4.43 -6.50
CA VAL A 445 8.99 -3.75 -5.90
C VAL A 445 9.36 -2.88 -4.71
N PRO A 446 10.14 -3.33 -3.69
CA PRO A 446 10.43 -2.46 -2.54
C PRO A 446 11.28 -1.24 -2.90
N SER A 447 12.29 -1.40 -3.77
CA SER A 447 13.10 -0.27 -4.27
C SER A 447 12.28 0.73 -5.08
N ALA A 448 11.39 0.24 -5.94
CA ALA A 448 10.50 1.08 -6.74
C ALA A 448 9.42 1.77 -5.88
N LEU A 449 8.84 1.10 -4.89
CA LEU A 449 7.91 1.73 -3.97
C LEU A 449 8.60 2.77 -3.08
N SER A 450 9.83 2.51 -2.59
CA SER A 450 10.64 3.48 -1.85
C SER A 450 10.83 4.80 -2.61
N ILE A 451 11.24 4.72 -3.88
CA ILE A 451 11.37 5.91 -4.74
C ILE A 451 10.00 6.55 -5.02
N CYS A 452 8.95 5.75 -5.24
CA CYS A 452 7.60 6.26 -5.46
C CYS A 452 7.12 7.10 -4.26
N TRP A 453 7.25 6.59 -3.03
CA TRP A 453 6.84 7.31 -1.82
C TRP A 453 7.58 8.65 -1.68
N LEU A 454 8.90 8.69 -1.92
CA LEU A 454 9.65 9.96 -1.94
C LEU A 454 9.11 10.96 -2.96
N VAL A 455 8.87 10.51 -4.19
CA VAL A 455 8.33 11.37 -5.27
C VAL A 455 6.95 11.91 -4.89
N LEU A 456 6.15 11.13 -4.15
CA LEU A 456 4.82 11.53 -3.69
C LEU A 456 4.80 12.46 -2.46
N VAL A 457 5.93 12.67 -1.77
CA VAL A 457 6.01 13.67 -0.67
C VAL A 457 5.57 15.05 -1.14
N ILE A 458 6.05 15.49 -2.31
CA ILE A 458 5.75 16.82 -2.86
C ILE A 458 4.24 17.01 -3.14
N PRO A 459 3.59 16.19 -3.99
CA PRO A 459 2.16 16.37 -4.27
C PRO A 459 1.31 16.19 -3.01
N CYS A 460 1.64 15.25 -2.10
CA CYS A 460 0.91 15.11 -0.84
C CYS A 460 1.05 16.34 0.09
N THR A 461 2.20 17.02 0.07
CA THR A 461 2.44 18.20 0.93
C THR A 461 1.73 19.44 0.39
N PHE A 462 1.78 19.67 -0.93
CA PHE A 462 1.29 20.91 -1.54
C PHE A 462 -0.15 20.82 -2.09
N SER A 463 -0.74 19.64 -2.21
CA SER A 463 -2.10 19.43 -2.76
C SER A 463 -3.18 20.27 -2.06
N GLU A 464 -3.41 20.10 -0.75
CA GLU A 464 -4.44 20.86 -0.02
C GLU A 464 -4.13 22.37 0.03
N PRO A 465 -2.87 22.84 0.26
CA PRO A 465 -2.54 24.26 0.12
C PRO A 465 -2.87 24.86 -1.26
N ILE A 466 -2.56 24.14 -2.36
CA ILE A 466 -2.93 24.56 -3.72
C ILE A 466 -4.46 24.63 -3.86
N GLY A 467 -5.18 23.61 -3.36
CA GLY A 467 -6.64 23.58 -3.36
C GLY A 467 -7.24 24.78 -2.63
N LEU A 468 -6.78 25.07 -1.41
CA LEU A 468 -7.29 26.17 -0.58
C LEU A 468 -6.93 27.56 -1.13
N GLU A 469 -5.77 27.73 -1.77
CA GLU A 469 -5.41 29.00 -2.42
C GLU A 469 -6.31 29.29 -3.62
N ILE A 470 -6.67 28.25 -4.40
CA ILE A 470 -7.67 28.38 -5.48
C ILE A 470 -9.03 28.80 -4.90
N VAL A 471 -9.45 28.22 -3.76
CA VAL A 471 -10.69 28.64 -3.07
C VAL A 471 -10.63 30.09 -2.59
N ALA A 472 -9.48 30.52 -2.05
CA ALA A 472 -9.28 31.89 -1.59
C ALA A 472 -9.33 32.91 -2.74
N TYR A 473 -8.77 32.56 -3.91
CA TYR A 473 -8.78 33.40 -5.11
C TYR A 473 -10.18 33.51 -5.74
N GLU A 474 -10.91 32.40 -5.91
CA GLU A 474 -12.24 32.40 -6.52
C GLU A 474 -13.38 32.81 -5.57
N GLY A 475 -13.14 32.77 -4.25
CA GLY A 475 -14.18 32.93 -3.23
C GLY A 475 -15.15 31.74 -3.13
N GLY A 476 -14.80 30.59 -3.70
CA GLY A 476 -15.65 29.39 -3.75
C GLY A 476 -14.88 28.13 -4.13
N TYR A 477 -15.50 26.96 -3.94
CA TYR A 477 -14.84 25.66 -4.12
C TYR A 477 -14.75 25.17 -5.57
N LEU A 478 -15.30 25.89 -6.55
CA LEU A 478 -15.42 25.39 -7.93
C LEU A 478 -14.05 25.07 -8.55
N GLY A 479 -13.09 25.98 -8.46
CA GLY A 479 -11.73 25.76 -8.96
C GLY A 479 -11.02 24.58 -8.28
N ALA A 480 -11.18 24.39 -6.97
CA ALA A 480 -10.60 23.24 -6.26
C ALA A 480 -11.25 21.90 -6.67
N GLN A 481 -12.55 21.91 -6.94
CA GLN A 481 -13.29 20.75 -7.47
C GLN A 481 -12.87 20.41 -8.89
N LEU A 482 -12.74 21.42 -9.76
CA LEU A 482 -12.24 21.27 -11.12
C LEU A 482 -10.79 20.78 -11.14
N PHE A 483 -9.92 21.39 -10.34
CA PHE A 483 -8.52 20.96 -10.15
C PHE A 483 -8.46 19.48 -9.77
N THR A 484 -9.20 19.06 -8.73
CA THR A 484 -9.27 17.65 -8.30
C THR A 484 -9.67 16.73 -9.46
N GLY A 485 -10.72 17.09 -10.19
CA GLY A 485 -11.22 16.32 -11.32
C GLY A 485 -10.22 16.18 -12.46
N PHE A 486 -9.61 17.29 -12.89
CA PHE A 486 -8.59 17.30 -13.94
C PHE A 486 -7.29 16.60 -13.53
N MET A 487 -6.89 16.68 -12.25
CA MET A 487 -5.73 15.93 -11.76
C MET A 487 -5.99 14.41 -11.80
N TYR A 488 -7.18 13.92 -11.44
CA TYR A 488 -7.52 12.50 -11.66
C TYR A 488 -7.55 12.11 -13.14
N VAL A 489 -8.06 12.97 -14.04
CA VAL A 489 -8.02 12.70 -15.49
C VAL A 489 -6.57 12.65 -16.02
N GLY A 490 -5.69 13.53 -15.54
CA GLY A 490 -4.26 13.50 -15.84
C GLY A 490 -3.57 12.21 -15.36
N ALA A 491 -3.91 11.75 -14.15
CA ALA A 491 -3.44 10.47 -13.64
C ALA A 491 -3.89 9.29 -14.51
N ALA A 492 -5.18 9.28 -14.91
CA ALA A 492 -5.70 8.27 -15.83
C ALA A 492 -4.99 8.31 -17.19
N ALA A 493 -4.64 9.49 -17.71
CA ALA A 493 -3.86 9.62 -18.94
C ALA A 493 -2.44 9.02 -18.80
N CYS A 494 -1.74 9.25 -17.68
CA CYS A 494 -0.45 8.60 -17.40
C CYS A 494 -0.59 7.07 -17.34
N ALA A 495 -1.64 6.54 -16.69
CA ALA A 495 -1.92 5.11 -16.62
C ALA A 495 -2.28 4.51 -18.00
N LEU A 496 -3.00 5.26 -18.85
CA LEU A 496 -3.33 4.87 -20.22
C LEU A 496 -2.08 4.78 -21.10
N LEU A 497 -1.14 5.71 -20.95
CA LEU A 497 0.16 5.64 -21.64
C LEU A 497 1.02 4.47 -21.14
N LEU A 498 1.04 4.22 -19.83
CA LEU A 498 1.72 3.07 -19.22
C LEU A 498 1.16 1.74 -19.74
N ARG A 499 -0.17 1.62 -19.82
CA ARG A 499 -0.88 0.50 -20.43
C ARG A 499 -0.47 0.30 -21.89
N SER A 500 -0.45 1.38 -22.68
CA SER A 500 -0.11 1.34 -24.11
C SER A 500 1.33 0.87 -24.33
N TRP A 501 2.24 1.33 -23.47
CA TRP A 501 3.62 0.84 -23.41
C TRP A 501 3.66 -0.65 -23.06
N LYS A 502 2.90 -1.10 -22.04
CA LYS A 502 2.92 -2.50 -21.60
C LYS A 502 2.39 -3.46 -22.67
N ILE A 503 1.34 -3.08 -23.42
CA ILE A 503 0.86 -3.86 -24.58
C ILE A 503 2.00 -4.02 -25.61
N ALA A 504 2.69 -2.93 -25.94
CA ALA A 504 3.78 -2.95 -26.92
C ALA A 504 5.04 -3.70 -26.42
N GLU A 505 5.31 -3.76 -25.12
CA GLU A 505 6.37 -4.61 -24.53
C GLU A 505 6.01 -6.09 -24.67
N VAL A 506 4.79 -6.48 -24.29
CA VAL A 506 4.34 -7.89 -24.33
C VAL A 506 4.26 -8.40 -25.77
N ASP A 507 3.71 -7.61 -26.70
CA ASP A 507 3.60 -7.99 -28.12
C ASP A 507 4.98 -8.21 -28.77
N GLU A 508 6.00 -7.41 -28.40
CA GLU A 508 7.36 -7.61 -28.91
C GLU A 508 8.02 -8.87 -28.31
N ILE A 509 7.78 -9.17 -27.02
CA ILE A 509 8.30 -10.39 -26.38
C ILE A 509 7.65 -11.65 -26.99
N GLU A 510 6.34 -11.64 -27.20
CA GLU A 510 5.62 -12.70 -27.91
C GLU A 510 6.23 -12.94 -29.30
N GLY A 511 6.48 -11.87 -30.07
CA GLY A 511 7.08 -11.95 -31.41
C GLY A 511 8.58 -12.33 -31.44
N LEU A 512 9.34 -12.10 -30.37
CA LEU A 512 10.77 -12.43 -30.30
C LEU A 512 11.06 -13.85 -29.80
N GLN A 513 10.08 -14.52 -29.18
CA GLN A 513 10.26 -15.89 -28.64
C GLN A 513 9.38 -16.94 -29.31
N ASP A 514 8.40 -16.55 -30.14
CA ASP A 514 7.41 -17.43 -30.76
C ASP A 514 6.61 -18.26 -29.71
N VAL A 515 6.43 -17.68 -28.52
CA VAL A 515 5.67 -18.26 -27.40
C VAL A 515 4.31 -17.58 -27.31
N GLY A 516 3.24 -18.35 -27.56
CA GLY A 516 1.88 -17.86 -27.40
C GLY A 516 1.53 -17.59 -25.93
N ASN A 517 1.05 -16.38 -25.64
CA ASN A 517 0.47 -15.96 -24.35
C ASN A 517 1.47 -15.97 -23.17
N VAL A 518 2.46 -15.08 -23.21
CA VAL A 518 3.51 -14.94 -22.18
C VAL A 518 2.98 -14.12 -20.99
N ASP A 519 2.99 -14.69 -19.78
CA ASP A 519 2.57 -13.99 -18.56
C ASP A 519 3.74 -13.20 -17.91
N ALA A 520 3.41 -12.26 -17.01
CA ALA A 520 4.42 -11.41 -16.38
C ALA A 520 5.48 -12.19 -15.58
N VAL A 521 5.15 -13.39 -15.07
CA VAL A 521 6.08 -14.27 -14.36
C VAL A 521 7.08 -14.88 -15.35
N THR A 522 6.60 -15.40 -16.48
CA THR A 522 7.43 -15.92 -17.57
C THR A 522 8.34 -14.83 -18.14
N ILE A 523 7.83 -13.60 -18.27
CA ILE A 523 8.65 -12.44 -18.64
C ILE A 523 9.78 -12.22 -17.63
N GLU A 524 9.51 -12.19 -16.32
CA GLU A 524 10.58 -12.00 -15.32
C GLU A 524 11.64 -13.10 -15.36
N THR A 525 11.24 -14.37 -15.34
CA THR A 525 12.17 -15.50 -15.08
C THR A 525 12.77 -16.15 -16.32
N LYS A 526 12.08 -16.18 -17.47
CA LYS A 526 12.52 -16.94 -18.67
C LYS A 526 12.98 -16.06 -19.83
N VAL A 527 12.74 -14.74 -19.79
CA VAL A 527 13.18 -13.82 -20.84
C VAL A 527 14.53 -13.18 -20.46
N ALA A 528 15.52 -13.35 -21.33
CA ALA A 528 16.84 -12.73 -21.17
C ALA A 528 16.75 -11.20 -21.09
N GLU A 529 17.60 -10.56 -20.28
CA GLU A 529 17.53 -9.09 -20.07
C GLU A 529 17.83 -8.30 -21.35
N SER A 530 18.61 -8.87 -22.28
CA SER A 530 18.82 -8.32 -23.64
C SER A 530 17.51 -8.23 -24.44
N VAL A 531 16.68 -9.27 -24.41
CA VAL A 531 15.36 -9.31 -25.09
C VAL A 531 14.41 -8.31 -24.43
N LYS A 532 14.39 -8.25 -23.09
CA LYS A 532 13.63 -7.22 -22.35
C LYS A 532 14.07 -5.81 -22.74
N GLU A 533 15.38 -5.54 -22.85
CA GLU A 533 15.87 -4.21 -23.22
C GLU A 533 15.45 -3.79 -24.64
N VAL A 534 15.44 -4.73 -25.60
CA VAL A 534 14.89 -4.50 -26.95
C VAL A 534 13.40 -4.21 -26.88
N ALA A 535 12.61 -5.03 -26.19
CA ALA A 535 11.17 -4.84 -26.04
C ALA A 535 10.82 -3.48 -25.40
N ARG A 536 11.51 -3.08 -24.33
CA ARG A 536 11.34 -1.75 -23.70
C ARG A 536 11.65 -0.59 -24.66
N LYS A 537 12.66 -0.73 -25.53
CA LYS A 537 13.02 0.26 -26.56
C LYS A 537 11.94 0.36 -27.65
N THR A 538 11.41 -0.78 -28.13
CA THR A 538 10.30 -0.76 -29.10
C THR A 538 9.01 -0.23 -28.51
N ALA A 539 8.65 -0.65 -27.29
CA ALA A 539 7.49 -0.16 -26.56
C ALA A 539 7.52 1.36 -26.36
N ARG A 540 8.70 1.94 -26.06
CA ARG A 540 8.90 3.39 -25.98
C ARG A 540 8.63 4.11 -27.31
N LYS A 541 9.00 3.50 -28.45
CA LYS A 541 8.71 4.06 -29.79
C LYS A 541 7.24 3.92 -30.18
N ARG A 542 6.56 2.85 -29.75
CA ARG A 542 5.16 2.54 -30.06
C ARG A 542 4.15 3.08 -29.03
N LEU A 543 4.56 3.96 -28.11
CA LEU A 543 3.78 4.45 -26.97
C LEU A 543 2.33 4.88 -27.32
N LEU A 544 2.17 5.64 -28.40
CA LEU A 544 0.85 6.12 -28.85
C LEU A 544 0.08 5.10 -29.70
N GLY A 545 0.77 4.14 -30.32
CA GLY A 545 0.19 3.21 -31.29
C GLY A 545 -0.72 2.14 -30.67
N CYS A 546 -0.63 1.91 -29.36
CA CYS A 546 -1.43 0.90 -28.66
C CYS A 546 -2.54 1.47 -27.76
N ILE A 547 -2.75 2.80 -27.74
CA ILE A 547 -3.73 3.47 -26.85
C ILE A 547 -5.13 2.86 -26.97
N TRP A 548 -5.61 2.69 -28.19
CA TRP A 548 -6.98 2.22 -28.47
C TRP A 548 -7.12 0.70 -28.50
N ARG A 549 -6.02 -0.06 -28.41
CA ARG A 549 -6.07 -1.54 -28.41
C ARG A 549 -6.52 -2.06 -27.05
N TRP A 550 -7.33 -3.12 -27.02
CA TRP A 550 -7.79 -3.75 -25.78
C TRP A 550 -7.17 -5.15 -25.61
N LYS A 551 -6.07 -5.21 -24.86
CA LYS A 551 -5.40 -6.44 -24.37
C LYS A 551 -5.44 -6.43 -22.84
N LYS A 552 -5.40 -7.61 -22.22
CA LYS A 552 -5.23 -7.76 -20.77
C LYS A 552 -3.76 -7.52 -20.42
N VAL A 553 -3.50 -6.53 -19.56
CA VAL A 553 -2.19 -6.06 -19.03
C VAL A 553 -2.39 -5.27 -17.73
#